data_AF-E3LHY0-F1
#
_entry.id   AF-E3LHY0-F1
#
_cell.length_a   1.000
_cell.length_b   1.000
_cell.length_c   1.000
_cell.angle_alpha   90.00
_cell.angle_beta   90.00
_cell.angle_gamma   90.00
#
_symmetry.space_group_name_H-M   'P 1'
#
loop_
_entity.id
_entity.type
_entity.pdbx_description
1 polymer ?
#
loop_
_entity_poly.entity_id
_entity_poly.type
_entity_poly.pdbx_seq_one_letter_code
_entity_poly.pdbx_strand_id
1 'polypeptide(L)'
;MLLLLFCTFQLFLTFTNAQITHDLNCSTYSPSSGYIYTWRAVACSNVLSDYLCEFYYPSVNGYPEEGGNASRPIQCYTSGISSAPADGDAKTVAIAYCPKTCGYCCETPKFNCQNKNRKKAITPLSSNYTIPERLPCHTITKLQCESPNWRDILADDCPSTCGLCENNADLCYDSNPDCANAPEVCTNPRMEDFVNKYCRKTCNRCFNQNTSTTSKSSTGK
;
A
#
# COMPACT_ATOMS: atom_id res chain seq x y z
N MET A 1 32.77 61.14 -0.53
CA MET A 1 33.57 60.13 -1.26
C MET A 1 34.40 59.38 -0.22
N LEU A 2 34.20 58.11 0.09
CA LEU A 2 33.49 57.05 -0.60
C LEU A 2 33.07 56.05 0.50
N LEU A 3 31.82 56.13 0.96
CA LEU A 3 31.14 54.96 1.51
C LEU A 3 31.15 53.92 0.38
N LEU A 4 31.78 52.76 0.57
CA LEU A 4 31.57 51.50 -0.17
C LEU A 4 32.69 50.49 0.16
N LEU A 5 32.78 50.02 1.41
CA LEU A 5 33.60 48.85 1.70
C LEU A 5 32.89 47.93 2.72
N PHE A 6 32.40 46.81 2.18
CA PHE A 6 32.20 45.51 2.83
C PHE A 6 31.14 45.37 3.93
N CYS A 7 29.87 45.51 3.57
CA CYS A 7 28.78 44.86 4.32
C CYS A 7 27.82 44.11 3.39
N THR A 8 28.37 43.31 2.47
CA THR A 8 27.60 42.25 1.82
C THR A 8 27.70 40.99 2.69
N PHE A 9 27.01 41.01 3.83
CA PHE A 9 26.65 39.79 4.53
C PHE A 9 25.62 39.07 3.65
N GLN A 10 26.11 38.25 2.71
CA GLN A 10 25.29 37.33 1.95
C GLN A 10 24.61 36.40 2.94
N LEU A 11 23.33 36.69 3.21
CA LEU A 11 22.40 35.77 3.82
C LEU A 11 22.20 34.62 2.83
N PHE A 12 23.14 33.66 2.82
CA PHE A 12 22.90 32.36 2.22
C PHE A 12 21.80 31.70 3.05
N LEU A 13 20.55 31.95 2.67
CA LEU A 13 19.43 31.08 3.00
C LEU A 13 19.77 29.72 2.38
N THR A 14 20.37 28.83 3.15
CA THR A 14 20.45 27.42 2.80
C THR A 14 19.01 26.92 2.80
N PHE A 15 18.37 26.91 1.63
CA PHE A 15 17.17 26.11 1.44
C PHE A 15 17.59 24.66 1.58
N THR A 16 17.46 24.10 2.78
CA THR A 16 17.47 22.65 2.96
C THR A 16 16.20 22.14 2.30
N ASN A 17 16.27 21.88 1.00
CA ASN A 17 15.21 21.18 0.30
C ASN A 17 15.08 19.81 1.00
N ALA A 18 13.92 19.54 1.59
CA ALA A 18 13.66 18.23 2.18
C ALA A 18 13.85 17.19 1.07
N GLN A 19 14.77 16.25 1.28
CA GLN A 19 15.09 15.20 0.31
C GLN A 19 15.18 13.86 1.03
N ILE A 20 14.69 12.82 0.37
CA ILE A 20 14.85 11.43 0.81
C ILE A 20 16.27 11.00 0.42
N THR A 21 17.19 10.90 1.39
CA THR A 21 18.62 10.67 1.12
C THR A 21 19.17 9.35 1.66
N HIS A 22 18.51 8.71 2.62
CA HIS A 22 19.04 7.53 3.32
C HIS A 22 18.23 6.27 3.07
N ASP A 23 16.92 6.31 3.35
CA ASP A 23 16.02 5.20 3.09
C ASP A 23 15.08 5.53 1.91
N LEU A 24 15.38 4.93 0.75
CA LEU A 24 14.63 5.09 -0.49
C LEU A 24 13.46 4.11 -0.63
N ASN A 25 13.18 3.28 0.38
CA ASN A 25 12.06 2.34 0.31
C ASN A 25 10.72 3.09 0.17
N CYS A 26 9.82 2.48 -0.63
CA CYS A 26 8.54 3.07 -1.03
C CYS A 26 8.64 4.38 -1.83
N SER A 27 9.81 4.74 -2.37
CA SER A 27 10.02 5.96 -3.18
C SER A 27 10.25 5.66 -4.66
N THR A 28 10.11 6.68 -5.49
CA THR A 28 10.47 6.67 -6.91
C THR A 28 11.20 7.97 -7.27
N TYR A 29 12.02 7.94 -8.31
CA TYR A 29 12.76 9.12 -8.76
C TYR A 29 11.89 10.03 -9.63
N SER A 30 11.84 11.31 -9.28
CA SER A 30 11.24 12.39 -10.07
C SER A 30 12.33 13.38 -10.53
N PRO A 31 12.41 13.73 -11.83
CA PRO A 31 13.41 14.66 -12.35
C PRO A 31 13.40 16.05 -11.70
N SER A 32 12.25 16.52 -11.21
CA SER A 32 12.08 17.86 -10.65
C SER A 32 12.35 17.97 -9.15
N SER A 33 12.23 16.86 -8.42
CA SER A 33 12.14 16.87 -6.95
C SER A 33 13.03 15.83 -6.27
N GLY A 34 13.79 15.05 -7.06
CA GLY A 34 14.54 13.91 -6.58
C GLY A 34 13.62 12.75 -6.24
N TYR A 35 13.97 11.97 -5.21
CA TYR A 35 13.11 10.89 -4.74
C TYR A 35 11.85 11.44 -4.05
N ILE A 36 10.70 10.91 -4.46
CA ILE A 36 9.37 11.18 -3.90
C ILE A 36 8.74 9.87 -3.42
N TYR A 37 7.90 9.91 -2.39
CA TYR A 37 7.16 8.72 -1.97
C TYR A 37 6.09 8.35 -2.99
N THR A 38 6.00 7.05 -3.27
CA THR A 38 4.87 6.50 -4.02
C THR A 38 3.61 6.49 -3.14
N TRP A 39 2.44 6.40 -3.75
CA TRP A 39 1.17 6.25 -3.01
C TRP A 39 1.19 5.05 -2.04
N ARG A 40 1.95 4.00 -2.38
CA ARG A 40 2.13 2.79 -1.56
C ARG A 40 2.86 3.05 -0.26
N ALA A 41 3.61 4.15 -0.13
CA ALA A 41 4.28 4.51 1.13
C ALA A 41 3.28 4.81 2.25
N VAL A 42 2.10 5.33 1.91
CA VAL A 42 1.06 5.82 2.85
C VAL A 42 -0.31 5.16 2.63
N ALA A 43 -0.35 4.05 1.90
CA ALA A 43 -1.57 3.34 1.51
C ALA A 43 -2.26 2.54 2.62
N CYS A 44 -1.66 2.50 3.82
CA CYS A 44 -2.15 1.78 4.98
C CYS A 44 -2.40 2.75 6.14
N SER A 45 -3.02 2.26 7.20
CA SER A 45 -3.11 2.99 8.48
C SER A 45 -2.00 2.55 9.41
N ASN A 46 -1.66 3.39 10.38
CA ASN A 46 -0.86 2.97 11.52
C ASN A 46 -1.63 1.95 12.36
N VAL A 47 -0.89 1.09 13.08
CA VAL A 47 -1.49 0.20 14.10
C VAL A 47 -1.73 0.99 15.38
N LEU A 48 -0.79 1.86 15.75
CA LEU A 48 -1.01 2.87 16.79
C LEU A 48 -1.79 4.05 16.22
N SER A 49 -2.34 4.90 17.09
CA SER A 49 -2.97 6.14 16.65
C SER A 49 -1.94 7.08 15.99
N ASP A 50 -2.39 7.89 15.04
CA ASP A 50 -1.53 8.88 14.37
C ASP A 50 -0.82 9.77 15.41
N TYR A 51 -1.54 10.22 16.45
CA TYR A 51 -0.96 10.99 17.57
C TYR A 51 0.22 10.28 18.27
N LEU A 52 0.09 8.98 18.58
CA LEU A 52 1.18 8.24 19.22
C LEU A 52 2.35 8.04 18.26
N CYS A 53 2.07 7.75 17.00
CA CYS A 53 3.13 7.62 16.00
C CYS A 53 3.90 8.94 15.81
N GLU A 54 3.21 10.07 15.77
CA GLU A 54 3.85 11.39 15.67
C GLU A 54 4.66 11.73 16.94
N PHE A 55 4.20 11.28 18.11
CA PHE A 55 4.95 11.42 19.36
C PHE A 55 6.25 10.60 19.36
N TYR A 56 6.21 9.34 18.92
CA TYR A 56 7.40 8.47 18.87
C TYR A 56 8.34 8.77 17.71
N TYR A 57 7.82 9.30 16.61
CA TYR A 57 8.57 9.59 15.38
C TYR A 57 8.46 11.07 15.02
N PRO A 58 9.01 12.00 15.84
CA PRO A 58 8.88 13.43 15.57
C PRO A 58 9.54 13.79 14.24
N SER A 59 8.79 14.48 13.37
CA SER A 59 9.33 15.01 12.12
C SER A 59 9.75 16.48 12.24
N VAL A 60 10.84 16.83 11.56
CA VAL A 60 11.33 18.20 11.40
C VAL A 60 10.75 18.88 10.15
N ASN A 61 10.50 18.11 9.09
CA ASN A 61 10.15 18.61 7.76
C ASN A 61 8.80 18.07 7.24
N GLY A 62 7.92 17.65 8.15
CA GLY A 62 6.66 16.99 7.82
C GLY A 62 6.80 15.48 7.60
N TYR A 63 5.67 14.79 7.53
CA TYR A 63 5.65 13.33 7.38
C TYR A 63 5.68 12.93 5.89
N PRO A 64 6.11 11.68 5.59
CA PRO A 64 5.94 11.09 4.27
C PRO A 64 4.51 11.18 3.78
N GLU A 65 4.35 11.68 2.56
CA GLU A 65 3.08 11.82 1.85
C GLU A 65 3.27 11.45 0.39
N GLU A 66 2.21 11.01 -0.29
CA GLU A 66 2.25 10.67 -1.72
C GLU A 66 2.76 11.85 -2.55
N GLY A 67 3.78 11.62 -3.37
CA GLY A 67 4.40 12.66 -4.19
C GLY A 67 5.31 13.62 -3.42
N GLY A 68 5.30 13.57 -2.09
CA GLY A 68 6.17 14.36 -1.23
C GLY A 68 7.60 13.82 -1.17
N ASN A 69 8.54 14.68 -0.83
CA ASN A 69 9.96 14.36 -0.65
C ASN A 69 10.48 14.65 0.77
N ALA A 70 9.56 14.84 1.74
CA ALA A 70 9.90 15.04 3.13
C ALA A 70 10.77 13.88 3.65
N SER A 71 11.90 14.19 4.27
CA SER A 71 12.72 13.15 4.88
C SER A 71 11.91 12.46 5.98
N ARG A 72 11.87 11.13 5.96
CA ARG A 72 11.25 10.31 7.00
C ARG A 72 11.84 10.68 8.37
N PRO A 73 11.06 10.67 9.47
CA PRO A 73 11.61 10.77 10.81
C PRO A 73 12.75 9.78 10.98
N ILE A 74 13.89 10.24 11.48
CA ILE A 74 15.11 9.43 11.46
C ILE A 74 14.99 8.15 12.30
N GLN A 75 14.20 8.24 13.37
CA GLN A 75 13.88 7.15 14.29
C GLN A 75 13.11 6.03 13.62
N CYS A 76 12.49 6.28 12.45
CA CYS A 76 11.81 5.24 11.68
C CYS A 76 12.77 4.19 11.12
N TYR A 77 14.07 4.47 10.99
CA TYR A 77 15.02 3.55 10.37
C TYR A 77 16.38 3.51 11.03
N THR A 78 16.61 4.27 12.10
CA THR A 78 17.83 4.16 12.89
C THR A 78 17.56 4.47 14.35
N SER A 79 18.32 3.85 15.24
CA SER A 79 18.26 4.07 16.69
C SER A 79 19.02 5.32 17.16
N GLY A 80 19.61 6.09 16.25
CA GLY A 80 20.50 7.22 16.56
C GLY A 80 20.03 8.61 16.11
N ILE A 81 20.83 9.62 16.50
CA ILE A 81 20.76 11.02 16.03
C ILE A 81 21.32 11.10 14.59
N SER A 82 20.88 12.10 13.81
CA SER A 82 21.26 12.40 12.41
C SER A 82 22.58 11.76 11.96
N SER A 83 22.54 10.83 10.99
CA SER A 83 23.64 10.10 10.32
C SER A 83 24.00 8.68 10.79
N ALA A 84 23.28 8.09 11.75
CA ALA A 84 23.48 6.68 12.10
C ALA A 84 23.06 5.73 10.95
N PRO A 85 23.74 4.57 10.79
CA PRO A 85 23.38 3.57 9.78
C PRO A 85 21.95 3.06 10.01
N ALA A 86 21.33 2.57 8.94
CA ALA A 86 20.01 1.98 9.04
C ALA A 86 20.03 0.80 10.03
N ASP A 87 19.22 0.91 11.08
CA ASP A 87 18.98 -0.11 12.08
C ASP A 87 17.77 -0.94 11.62
N GLY A 88 18.03 -2.22 11.33
CA GLY A 88 17.00 -3.16 10.88
C GLY A 88 15.87 -3.33 11.90
N ASP A 89 16.17 -3.24 13.20
CA ASP A 89 15.17 -3.39 14.26
C ASP A 89 14.29 -2.14 14.36
N ALA A 90 14.89 -0.95 14.27
CA ALA A 90 14.14 0.32 14.24
C ALA A 90 13.15 0.35 13.06
N LYS A 91 13.63 -0.02 11.86
CA LYS A 91 12.78 -0.13 10.66
C LYS A 91 11.68 -1.18 10.84
N THR A 92 12.00 -2.33 11.43
CA THR A 92 11.01 -3.40 11.69
C THR A 92 9.90 -2.93 12.63
N VAL A 93 10.23 -2.23 13.71
CA VAL A 93 9.24 -1.66 14.64
C VAL A 93 8.41 -0.57 13.96
N ALA A 94 9.02 0.28 13.15
CA ALA A 94 8.32 1.31 12.38
C ALA A 94 7.32 0.69 11.39
N ILE A 95 7.71 -0.36 10.65
CA ILE A 95 6.81 -1.13 9.76
C ILE A 95 5.66 -1.73 10.54
N ALA A 96 5.93 -2.31 11.72
CA ALA A 96 4.93 -3.03 12.49
C ALA A 96 3.87 -2.12 13.12
N TYR A 97 4.26 -0.94 13.63
CA TYR A 97 3.37 -0.14 14.47
C TYR A 97 2.96 1.20 13.85
N CYS A 98 3.86 1.85 13.12
CA CYS A 98 3.63 3.18 12.55
C CYS A 98 3.99 3.27 11.05
N PRO A 99 3.55 2.31 10.21
CA PRO A 99 3.97 2.26 8.81
C PRO A 99 3.49 3.45 7.99
N LYS A 100 2.35 4.09 8.31
CA LYS A 100 1.87 5.27 7.58
C LYS A 100 2.69 6.50 7.94
N THR A 101 2.85 6.78 9.23
CA THR A 101 3.64 7.93 9.72
C THR A 101 5.10 7.83 9.27
N CYS A 102 5.65 6.62 9.26
CA CYS A 102 6.98 6.42 8.74
C CYS A 102 6.99 6.34 7.21
N GLY A 103 5.93 6.01 6.49
CA GLY A 103 5.98 5.85 5.02
C GLY A 103 6.45 4.46 4.55
N TYR A 104 6.27 3.42 5.38
CA TYR A 104 6.61 2.02 5.14
C TYR A 104 5.41 1.16 4.73
N CYS A 105 4.25 1.72 4.38
CA CYS A 105 3.10 0.86 4.03
C CYS A 105 3.42 -0.16 2.93
N CYS A 106 4.30 0.15 1.97
CA CYS A 106 4.70 -0.77 0.92
C CYS A 106 5.54 -1.98 1.41
N GLU A 107 6.09 -1.90 2.62
CA GLU A 107 6.91 -2.92 3.27
C GLU A 107 6.13 -3.72 4.32
N THR A 108 4.90 -3.30 4.63
CA THR A 108 4.03 -4.06 5.53
C THR A 108 3.65 -5.39 4.89
N PRO A 109 3.34 -6.42 5.69
CA PRO A 109 2.96 -7.73 5.16
C PRO A 109 1.85 -7.70 4.11
N LYS A 110 0.87 -6.77 4.24
CA LYS A 110 -0.19 -6.57 3.25
C LYS A 110 0.32 -6.20 1.85
N PHE A 111 1.46 -5.55 1.73
CA PHE A 111 2.06 -5.13 0.46
C PHE A 111 3.32 -5.92 0.10
N ASN A 112 3.81 -6.77 1.00
CA ASN A 112 5.11 -7.45 0.89
C ASN A 112 4.96 -8.93 0.49
N CYS A 113 4.40 -9.15 -0.70
CA CYS A 113 4.38 -10.44 -1.39
C CYS A 113 4.71 -10.26 -2.87
N GLN A 114 4.72 -11.35 -3.64
CA GLN A 114 4.96 -11.28 -5.08
C GLN A 114 3.65 -11.07 -5.83
N ASN A 115 3.64 -10.10 -6.75
CA ASN A 115 2.63 -10.08 -7.81
C ASN A 115 2.79 -11.31 -8.71
N LYS A 116 1.67 -11.86 -9.20
CA LYS A 116 1.73 -12.97 -10.15
C LYS A 116 2.14 -12.44 -11.50
N ASN A 117 3.43 -12.56 -11.78
CA ASN A 117 3.96 -12.44 -13.13
C ASN A 117 3.59 -13.69 -13.93
N ARG A 118 2.30 -13.91 -14.24
CA ARG A 118 1.87 -15.05 -15.07
C ARG A 118 2.29 -14.81 -16.52
N LYS A 119 3.60 -14.92 -16.79
CA LYS A 119 4.13 -15.28 -18.10
C LYS A 119 3.70 -16.72 -18.34
N LYS A 120 2.49 -16.96 -18.84
CA LYS A 120 2.01 -18.33 -19.09
C LYS A 120 2.88 -18.95 -20.17
N ALA A 121 3.92 -19.70 -19.80
CA ALA A 121 4.77 -20.42 -20.75
C ALA A 121 3.90 -21.33 -21.61
N ILE A 122 3.79 -21.01 -22.90
CA ILE A 122 3.34 -21.96 -23.90
C ILE A 122 4.61 -22.69 -24.34
N THR A 123 4.84 -23.90 -23.86
CA THR A 123 5.92 -24.76 -24.37
C THR A 123 5.44 -25.52 -25.62
N PRO A 124 6.29 -25.82 -26.61
CA PRO A 124 7.19 -24.89 -27.31
C PRO A 124 7.08 -25.06 -28.84
N LEU A 125 7.01 -23.98 -29.62
CA LEU A 125 7.60 -23.97 -30.99
C LEU A 125 7.79 -22.55 -31.51
N SER A 126 8.65 -21.77 -30.86
CA SER A 126 9.46 -20.70 -31.47
C SER A 126 10.05 -19.86 -30.35
N SER A 127 11.38 -19.86 -30.25
CA SER A 127 12.12 -18.95 -29.37
C SER A 127 11.80 -17.51 -29.76
N ASN A 128 11.40 -16.69 -28.78
CA ASN A 128 11.08 -15.26 -28.88
C ASN A 128 9.58 -14.88 -28.90
N TYR A 129 8.76 -15.50 -28.06
CA TYR A 129 7.43 -14.98 -27.72
C TYR A 129 7.30 -14.71 -26.22
N THR A 130 7.35 -13.42 -25.83
CA THR A 130 7.05 -12.98 -24.47
C THR A 130 5.54 -12.93 -24.30
N ILE A 131 5.02 -13.74 -23.39
CA ILE A 131 3.60 -13.74 -23.04
C ILE A 131 3.35 -12.48 -22.22
N PRO A 132 2.43 -11.58 -22.64
CA PRO A 132 2.13 -10.39 -21.88
C PRO A 132 1.57 -10.79 -20.52
N GLU A 133 2.02 -10.09 -19.49
CA GLU A 133 1.41 -10.14 -18.16
C GLU A 133 -0.09 -9.90 -18.31
N ARG A 134 -0.94 -10.72 -17.66
CA ARG A 134 -2.39 -10.53 -17.73
C ARG A 134 -2.79 -9.12 -17.30
N LEU A 135 -2.10 -8.58 -16.32
CA LEU A 135 -2.31 -7.22 -15.82
C LEU A 135 -0.96 -6.60 -15.45
N PRO A 136 -0.53 -5.48 -16.06
CA PRO A 136 0.73 -4.83 -15.72
C PRO A 136 0.63 -4.16 -14.34
N CYS A 137 1.06 -4.86 -13.29
CA CYS A 137 0.84 -4.40 -11.90
C CYS A 137 1.49 -3.05 -11.55
N HIS A 138 2.42 -2.55 -12.37
CA HIS A 138 3.08 -1.25 -12.20
C HIS A 138 2.22 -0.07 -12.66
N THR A 139 1.20 -0.30 -13.49
CA THR A 139 0.28 0.77 -13.95
C THR A 139 -0.97 0.87 -13.08
N ILE A 140 -1.13 -0.03 -12.11
CA ILE A 140 -2.31 -0.05 -11.24
C ILE A 140 -2.28 1.14 -10.29
N THR A 141 -3.38 1.89 -10.31
CA THR A 141 -3.60 3.07 -9.49
C THR A 141 -4.27 2.71 -8.16
N LYS A 142 -4.15 3.60 -7.17
CA LYS A 142 -4.86 3.49 -5.89
C LYS A 142 -6.37 3.27 -6.06
N LEU A 143 -7.00 4.05 -6.95
CA LEU A 143 -8.44 3.95 -7.24
C LEU A 143 -8.84 2.57 -7.77
N GLN A 144 -7.97 1.91 -8.55
CA GLN A 144 -8.25 0.54 -9.00
C GLN A 144 -8.18 -0.46 -7.85
N CYS A 145 -7.23 -0.31 -6.92
CA CYS A 145 -7.13 -1.16 -5.73
C CYS A 145 -8.32 -1.01 -4.77
N GLU A 146 -8.93 0.17 -4.73
CA GLU A 146 -10.13 0.47 -3.92
C GLU A 146 -11.43 0.01 -4.62
N SER A 147 -11.40 -0.24 -5.93
CA SER A 147 -12.58 -0.62 -6.69
C SER A 147 -13.02 -2.06 -6.41
N PRO A 148 -14.27 -2.28 -5.96
CA PRO A 148 -14.83 -3.62 -5.76
C PRO A 148 -14.80 -4.51 -7.01
N ASN A 149 -14.91 -3.89 -8.19
CA ASN A 149 -14.93 -4.59 -9.48
C ASN A 149 -13.57 -5.20 -9.85
N TRP A 150 -12.48 -4.62 -9.34
CA TRP A 150 -11.13 -5.07 -9.63
C TRP A 150 -10.54 -5.94 -8.54
N ARG A 151 -11.12 -5.93 -7.34
CA ARG A 151 -10.50 -6.46 -6.13
C ARG A 151 -10.16 -7.95 -6.21
N ASP A 152 -11.06 -8.78 -6.75
CA ASP A 152 -10.77 -10.22 -6.94
C ASP A 152 -9.62 -10.46 -7.93
N ILE A 153 -9.59 -9.72 -9.06
CA ILE A 153 -8.53 -9.85 -10.07
C ILE A 153 -7.21 -9.34 -9.53
N LEU A 154 -7.22 -8.21 -8.82
CA LEU A 154 -6.03 -7.59 -8.24
C LEU A 154 -5.47 -8.40 -7.07
N ALA A 155 -6.31 -9.10 -6.31
CA ALA A 155 -5.85 -10.04 -5.30
C ALA A 155 -5.13 -11.24 -5.91
N ASP A 156 -5.61 -11.72 -7.06
CA ASP A 156 -4.99 -12.83 -7.76
C ASP A 156 -3.70 -12.40 -8.45
N ASP A 157 -3.72 -11.32 -9.24
CA ASP A 157 -2.61 -10.94 -10.11
C ASP A 157 -1.64 -9.94 -9.47
N CYS A 158 -2.14 -8.93 -8.75
CA CYS A 158 -1.35 -7.80 -8.24
C CYS A 158 -1.48 -7.55 -6.72
N PRO A 159 -1.43 -8.59 -5.87
CA PRO A 159 -1.72 -8.43 -4.44
C PRO A 159 -0.77 -7.47 -3.73
N SER A 160 0.51 -7.45 -4.10
CA SER A 160 1.51 -6.56 -3.50
C SER A 160 1.24 -5.10 -3.83
N THR A 161 0.77 -4.81 -5.06
CA THR A 161 0.47 -3.44 -5.47
C THR A 161 -0.68 -2.87 -4.66
N CYS A 162 -1.69 -3.69 -4.37
CA CYS A 162 -2.95 -3.25 -3.75
C CYS A 162 -3.07 -3.52 -2.25
N GLY A 163 -2.04 -4.05 -1.61
CA GLY A 163 -2.11 -4.33 -0.18
C GLY A 163 -2.97 -5.55 0.16
N LEU A 164 -2.98 -6.57 -0.70
CA LEU A 164 -3.84 -7.76 -0.62
C LEU A 164 -3.05 -9.06 -0.38
N CYS A 165 -1.81 -8.96 0.10
CA CYS A 165 -0.93 -10.11 0.31
C CYS A 165 -1.36 -11.02 1.47
N GLU A 166 -1.98 -10.46 2.51
CA GLU A 166 -2.40 -11.22 3.69
C GLU A 166 -3.90 -11.51 3.66
N ASN A 167 -4.26 -12.79 3.82
CA ASN A 167 -5.59 -13.33 4.14
C ASN A 167 -6.78 -12.85 3.29
N ASN A 168 -7.73 -13.76 3.02
CA ASN A 168 -9.01 -13.43 2.37
C ASN A 168 -9.89 -12.45 3.18
N ALA A 169 -9.47 -12.03 4.38
CA ALA A 169 -10.16 -11.00 5.16
C ALA A 169 -10.25 -9.66 4.41
N ASP A 170 -9.20 -9.29 3.67
CA ASP A 170 -9.20 -8.09 2.81
C ASP A 170 -10.01 -8.30 1.51
N LEU A 171 -10.40 -9.53 1.18
CA LEU A 171 -11.40 -9.87 0.15
C LEU A 171 -12.83 -9.81 0.67
N CYS A 172 -13.03 -9.52 1.96
CA CYS A 172 -14.35 -9.21 2.44
C CYS A 172 -14.71 -7.76 2.16
N TYR A 173 -15.40 -7.57 1.04
CA TYR A 173 -15.95 -6.29 0.62
C TYR A 173 -17.34 -6.49 0.04
N ASP A 174 -18.11 -5.41 0.00
CA ASP A 174 -19.38 -5.34 -0.72
C ASP A 174 -19.10 -4.93 -2.16
N SER A 175 -19.48 -5.78 -3.10
CA SER A 175 -19.39 -5.45 -4.52
C SER A 175 -20.60 -4.66 -5.00
N ASN A 176 -21.70 -4.64 -4.24
CA ASN A 176 -22.81 -3.73 -4.48
C ASN A 176 -22.69 -2.50 -3.55
N PRO A 177 -22.62 -1.27 -4.09
CA PRO A 177 -22.49 -0.06 -3.28
C PRO A 177 -23.71 0.22 -2.39
N ASP A 178 -24.88 -0.34 -2.70
CA ASP A 178 -26.13 -0.11 -1.98
C ASP A 178 -26.34 -1.01 -0.76
N CYS A 179 -25.41 -1.92 -0.46
CA CYS A 179 -25.55 -2.82 0.68
C CYS A 179 -25.75 -2.07 2.01
N ALA A 180 -25.06 -0.94 2.20
CA ALA A 180 -25.18 -0.10 3.39
C ALA A 180 -26.54 0.61 3.52
N ASN A 181 -27.26 0.80 2.40
CA ASN A 181 -28.52 1.54 2.36
C ASN A 181 -29.73 0.66 2.74
N ALA A 182 -29.58 -0.67 2.70
CA ALA A 182 -30.67 -1.62 2.94
C ALA A 182 -30.21 -2.79 3.84
N PRO A 183 -29.80 -2.56 5.09
CA PRO A 183 -29.27 -3.61 5.98
C PRO A 183 -30.27 -4.75 6.24
N GLU A 184 -31.57 -4.52 6.09
CA GLU A 184 -32.62 -5.51 6.23
C GLU A 184 -32.48 -6.69 5.24
N VAL A 185 -31.86 -6.47 4.07
CA VAL A 185 -31.64 -7.53 3.07
C VAL A 185 -30.75 -8.65 3.61
N CYS A 186 -29.91 -8.37 4.61
CA CYS A 186 -29.03 -9.36 5.24
C CYS A 186 -29.78 -10.47 5.98
N THR A 187 -31.02 -10.21 6.41
CA THR A 187 -31.84 -11.14 7.19
C THR A 187 -32.93 -11.83 6.37
N ASN A 188 -33.17 -11.39 5.14
CA ASN A 188 -34.20 -11.95 4.28
C ASN A 188 -33.72 -13.27 3.63
N PRO A 189 -34.39 -14.42 3.89
CA PRO A 189 -33.97 -15.71 3.33
C PRO A 189 -33.99 -15.75 1.79
N ARG A 190 -34.85 -14.96 1.14
CA ARG A 190 -34.89 -14.91 -0.34
C ARG A 190 -33.71 -14.16 -0.95
N MET A 191 -33.00 -13.36 -0.15
CA MET A 191 -31.85 -12.57 -0.58
C MET A 191 -30.53 -13.25 -0.26
N GLU A 192 -30.55 -14.50 0.24
CA GLU A 192 -29.37 -15.19 0.76
C GLU A 192 -28.23 -15.26 -0.27
N ASP A 193 -28.52 -15.68 -1.50
CA ASP A 193 -27.54 -15.73 -2.60
C ASP A 193 -26.98 -14.33 -2.93
N PHE A 194 -27.85 -13.33 -2.95
CA PHE A 194 -27.47 -11.95 -3.24
C PHE A 194 -26.52 -11.40 -2.18
N VAL A 195 -26.87 -11.52 -0.90
CA VAL A 195 -26.03 -10.95 0.17
C VAL A 195 -24.74 -11.76 0.39
N ASN A 196 -24.77 -13.08 0.15
CA ASN A 196 -23.58 -13.92 0.16
C ASN A 196 -22.57 -13.55 -0.93
N LYS A 197 -23.05 -13.01 -2.06
CA LYS A 197 -22.20 -12.62 -3.18
C LYS A 197 -21.82 -11.15 -3.12
N TYR A 198 -22.78 -10.26 -2.92
CA TYR A 198 -22.62 -8.84 -3.17
C TYR A 198 -22.52 -7.96 -1.91
N CYS A 199 -22.99 -8.44 -0.75
CA CYS A 199 -23.05 -7.68 0.51
C CYS A 199 -22.33 -8.39 1.66
N ARG A 200 -21.21 -9.07 1.36
CA ARG A 200 -20.50 -9.91 2.33
C ARG A 200 -20.03 -9.15 3.56
N LYS A 201 -19.52 -7.92 3.38
CA LYS A 201 -18.99 -7.12 4.49
C LYS A 201 -20.13 -6.54 5.31
N THR A 202 -21.09 -5.86 4.68
CA THR A 202 -22.25 -5.28 5.39
C THR A 202 -23.04 -6.35 6.16
N CYS A 203 -23.21 -7.54 5.57
CA CYS A 203 -23.97 -8.62 6.21
C CYS A 203 -23.12 -9.57 7.07
N ASN A 204 -21.85 -9.25 7.36
CA ASN A 204 -20.93 -10.07 8.16
C ASN A 204 -20.77 -11.53 7.66
N ARG A 205 -20.78 -11.73 6.32
CA ARG A 205 -20.70 -13.05 5.66
C ARG A 205 -19.31 -13.35 5.06
N CYS A 206 -18.27 -12.67 5.54
CA CYS A 206 -16.89 -12.80 5.09
C CYS A 206 -16.30 -14.23 5.21
N PHE A 207 -16.85 -15.08 6.08
CA PHE A 207 -16.26 -16.36 6.47
C PHE A 207 -16.64 -17.56 5.57
N ASN A 208 -17.47 -17.36 4.53
CA ASN A 208 -18.02 -18.45 3.71
C ASN A 208 -17.16 -18.87 2.50
N GLN A 209 -15.83 -18.67 2.53
CA GLN A 209 -14.96 -19.03 1.39
C GLN A 209 -14.31 -20.43 1.53
N ASN A 210 -14.53 -21.16 2.64
CA ASN A 210 -13.94 -22.48 2.87
C ASN A 210 -14.86 -23.69 2.55
N THR A 211 -16.07 -23.49 2.01
CA THR A 211 -17.06 -24.59 1.87
C THR A 211 -17.60 -24.82 0.46
N SER A 212 -16.80 -24.58 -0.59
CA SER A 212 -17.20 -24.87 -1.97
C SER A 212 -16.21 -25.73 -2.74
N THR A 213 -15.66 -26.76 -2.09
CA THR A 213 -15.12 -27.97 -2.75
C THR A 213 -15.58 -29.22 -1.99
N THR A 214 -16.88 -29.45 -1.98
CA THR A 214 -17.37 -30.84 -1.96
C THR A 214 -18.47 -30.94 -3.00
N SER A 215 -18.03 -31.42 -4.16
CA SER A 215 -18.83 -31.78 -5.31
C SER A 215 -20.12 -32.46 -4.89
N LYS A 216 -21.26 -31.91 -5.32
CA LYS A 216 -22.44 -32.71 -5.60
C LYS A 216 -22.01 -33.81 -6.57
N SER A 217 -21.81 -35.01 -6.05
CA SER A 217 -21.87 -36.23 -6.85
C SER A 217 -23.23 -36.87 -6.58
N SER A 218 -24.22 -36.41 -7.33
CA SER A 218 -25.38 -37.22 -7.66
C SER A 218 -25.00 -38.10 -8.86
N THR A 219 -25.12 -39.42 -8.75
CA THR A 219 -25.81 -40.31 -9.73
C THR A 219 -25.69 -41.78 -9.31
N GLY A 220 -26.84 -42.37 -8.98
CA GLY A 220 -27.36 -43.67 -9.46
C GLY A 220 -26.51 -44.94 -9.40
N LYS A 221 -26.94 -45.89 -8.57
CA LYS A 221 -27.46 -47.20 -9.02
C LYS A 221 -28.35 -47.83 -7.95
#